data_AF-A0A9X1X0K7-F1
#
_entry.id   AF-A0A9X1X0K7-F1
#
_cell.length_a   1.000
_cell.length_b   1.000
_cell.length_c   1.000
_cell.angle_alpha   90.00
_cell.angle_beta   90.00
_cell.angle_gamma   90.00
#
_symmetry.space_group_name_H-M   'P 1'
#
loop_
_entity.id
_entity.type
_entity.pdbx_description
1 polymer ?
#
loop_
_entity_poly.entity_id
_entity_poly.type
_entity_poly.pdbx_seq_one_letter_code
_entity_poly.pdbx_strand_id
1 'polypeptide(L)' 'MDLQAEKIALVKKILDVEDPDILNEVKHVLEQEEGDFWHYLPQHVKDGIEEGLRDVANGRYFSHEEVMKEFKSKYGSQH' A
#
# COMPACT_ATOMS: atom_id res chain seq x y z
N MET A 1 -1.59 2.73 34.34
CA MET A 1 -1.05 3.67 33.33
C MET A 1 -1.97 4.87 33.31
N ASP A 2 -1.41 6.07 33.37
CA ASP A 2 -2.19 7.30 33.17
C ASP A 2 -2.20 7.62 31.68
N LEU A 3 -3.35 7.43 31.06
CA LEU A 3 -3.54 7.62 29.62
C LEU A 3 -3.29 9.07 29.19
N GLN A 4 -3.56 10.05 30.07
CA GLN A 4 -3.31 11.46 29.77
C GLN A 4 -1.82 11.76 29.78
N ALA A 5 -1.10 11.21 30.76
CA ALA A 5 0.35 11.33 30.82
C ALA A 5 1.03 10.71 29.58
N GLU A 6 0.53 9.55 29.11
CA GLU A 6 1.06 8.88 27.93
C GLU A 6 0.82 9.69 26.64
N LYS A 7 -0.38 10.26 26.47
CA LYS A 7 -0.68 11.14 25.32
C LYS A 7 0.24 12.36 25.27
N ILE A 8 0.51 13.00 26.41
CA ILE A 8 1.42 14.13 26.49
C ILE A 8 2.86 13.72 26.14
N ALA A 9 3.29 12.54 26.56
CA ALA A 9 4.62 12.01 26.23
C ALA A 9 4.78 11.76 24.72
N LEU A 10 3.75 11.23 24.06
CA LEU A 10 3.75 11.00 22.62
C LEU A 10 3.78 12.31 21.82
N VAL A 11 2.97 13.32 22.20
CA VAL A 11 2.97 14.64 21.54
C VAL A 11 4.36 15.27 21.60
N LYS A 12 5.04 15.22 22.76
CA LYS A 12 6.41 15.75 22.89
C LYS A 12 7.38 15.07 21.94
N LYS A 13 7.34 13.74 21.87
CA LYS A 13 8.20 12.98 20.95
C LYS A 13 7.95 13.35 19.48
N ILE A 14 6.70 13.55 19.08
CA ILE A 14 6.33 13.93 17.70
C ILE A 14 6.87 15.33 17.35
N LEU A 15 6.84 16.28 18.30
CA LEU A 15 7.36 17.64 18.08
C LEU A 15 8.88 17.67 17.84
N ASP A 16 9.60 16.66 18.34
CA ASP A 16 11.05 16.54 18.20
C ASP A 16 11.46 15.76 16.93
N VAL A 17 10.51 15.24 16.13
CA VAL A 17 10.81 14.51 14.88
C VAL A 17 11.10 15.50 13.75
N GLU A 18 12.30 15.44 13.20
CA GLU A 18 12.72 16.24 12.04
C GLU A 18 12.53 15.51 10.70
N ASP A 19 12.42 14.17 10.72
CA ASP A 19 12.26 13.35 9.53
C ASP A 19 10.78 13.33 9.07
N PRO A 20 10.46 13.89 7.89
CA PRO A 20 9.09 13.92 7.38
C PRO A 20 8.52 12.53 7.09
N ASP A 21 9.34 11.52 6.80
CA ASP A 21 8.86 10.17 6.53
C ASP A 21 8.35 9.51 7.82
N ILE A 22 9.02 9.73 8.95
CA ILE A 22 8.57 9.27 10.27
C ILE A 22 7.23 9.94 10.65
N LEU A 23 7.08 11.24 10.38
CA LEU A 23 5.82 11.95 10.62
C LEU A 23 4.67 11.39 9.78
N ASN A 24 4.94 11.02 8.53
CA ASN A 24 3.93 10.40 7.65
C ASN A 24 3.48 9.04 8.16
N GLU A 25 4.39 8.18 8.64
CA GLU A 25 4.04 6.88 9.21
C GLU A 25 3.19 7.02 10.48
N VAL A 26 3.56 7.93 11.38
CA VAL A 26 2.79 8.22 12.60
C VAL A 26 1.39 8.75 12.24
N LYS A 27 1.32 9.65 11.25
CA LYS A 27 0.05 10.15 10.73
C LYS A 27 -0.82 9.02 10.20
N HIS A 28 -0.27 8.11 9.40
CA HIS A 28 -0.99 6.94 8.92
C HIS A 28 -1.59 6.14 10.07
N VAL A 29 -0.80 5.77 11.09
CA VAL A 29 -1.28 4.98 12.24
C VAL A 29 -2.41 5.69 13.01
N LEU A 30 -2.31 7.01 13.18
CA LEU A 30 -3.34 7.80 13.88
C LEU A 30 -4.60 8.01 13.03
N GLU A 31 -4.46 8.08 11.71
CA GLU A 31 -5.55 8.22 10.75
C GLU A 31 -6.17 6.88 10.35
N GLN A 32 -5.58 5.73 10.69
CA GLN A 32 -6.19 4.41 10.47
C GLN A 32 -7.52 4.23 11.24
N GLU A 33 -7.81 5.06 12.24
CA GLU A 33 -9.13 5.08 12.89
C GLU A 33 -10.17 5.90 12.10
N GLU A 34 -9.77 6.79 11.18
CA GLU A 34 -10.65 7.51 10.26
C GLU A 34 -10.88 6.70 8.97
N GLY A 35 -11.46 5.51 9.12
CA GLY A 35 -11.98 4.71 8.01
C GLY A 35 -10.90 4.00 7.20
N ASP A 36 -10.98 2.67 7.17
CA ASP A 36 -10.26 1.81 6.23
C ASP A 36 -10.16 2.48 4.84
N PHE A 37 -8.96 2.66 4.31
CA PHE A 37 -8.72 3.33 3.01
C PHE A 37 -9.60 2.75 1.89
N TRP A 38 -10.00 1.47 2.05
CA TRP A 38 -11.00 0.79 1.25
C TRP A 38 -12.29 1.60 1.08
N HIS A 39 -12.77 2.30 2.11
CA HIS A 39 -13.99 3.11 2.04
C HIS A 39 -13.86 4.33 1.13
N TYR A 40 -12.64 4.85 0.93
CA TYR A 40 -12.37 6.04 0.12
C TYR A 40 -12.06 5.73 -1.35
N LEU A 41 -11.90 4.44 -1.71
CA LEU A 41 -11.66 4.06 -3.10
C LEU A 41 -12.92 4.31 -3.96
N PRO A 42 -12.79 4.91 -5.15
CA PRO A 42 -13.87 4.93 -6.13
C PRO A 42 -14.34 3.51 -6.48
N GLN A 43 -15.63 3.32 -6.79
CA GLN A 43 -16.19 2.00 -7.07
C GLN A 43 -15.43 1.24 -8.18
N HIS A 44 -15.06 1.93 -9.26
CA HIS A 44 -14.31 1.32 -10.37
C HIS A 44 -12.94 0.77 -9.94
N VAL A 45 -12.30 1.37 -8.94
CA VAL A 45 -11.02 0.87 -8.40
C VAL A 45 -11.26 -0.39 -7.58
N LYS A 46 -12.32 -0.43 -6.77
CA LYS A 46 -12.72 -1.64 -6.03
C LYS A 46 -13.05 -2.78 -6.99
N ASP A 47 -13.82 -2.49 -8.04
CA ASP A 47 -14.20 -3.47 -9.07
C ASP A 47 -12.95 -4.06 -9.74
N GLY A 48 -11.97 -3.23 -10.08
CA GLY A 48 -10.69 -3.68 -10.66
C GLY A 48 -9.84 -4.53 -9.71
N ILE A 49 -9.82 -4.20 -8.42
CA ILE A 49 -9.15 -5.02 -7.40
C ILE A 49 -9.83 -6.38 -7.27
N GLU A 50 -11.17 -6.41 -7.18
CA GLU A 50 -11.93 -7.66 -7.13
C GLU A 50 -11.74 -8.51 -8.38
N GLU A 51 -11.71 -7.90 -9.55
CA GLU A 51 -11.41 -8.58 -10.82
C GLU A 51 -10.01 -9.20 -10.79
N GLY A 52 -8.98 -8.44 -10.39
CA GLY A 52 -7.62 -8.96 -10.27
C GLY A 52 -7.50 -10.13 -9.29
N LEU A 53 -8.24 -10.12 -8.17
CA LEU A 53 -8.29 -11.25 -7.24
C LEU A 53 -8.95 -12.49 -7.87
N ARG A 54 -10.04 -12.29 -8.63
CA ARG A 54 -10.69 -13.38 -9.40
C ARG A 54 -9.75 -13.91 -10.49
N ASP A 55 -8.95 -13.05 -11.12
CA ASP A 55 -7.96 -13.46 -12.13
C ASP A 55 -6.92 -14.39 -11.53
N VAL A 56 -6.35 -14.00 -10.39
CA VAL A 56 -5.38 -14.83 -9.66
C VAL A 56 -5.99 -16.17 -9.25
N ALA A 57 -7.20 -16.17 -8.69
CA ALA A 57 -7.89 -17.39 -8.27
C ALA A 57 -8.17 -18.35 -9.44
N ASN A 58 -8.44 -17.79 -10.63
CA ASN A 58 -8.68 -18.56 -11.85
C ASN A 58 -7.40 -18.87 -12.65
N GLY A 59 -6.20 -18.56 -12.12
CA GLY A 59 -4.93 -18.76 -12.82
C GLY A 59 -4.72 -17.85 -14.03
N ARG A 60 -5.51 -16.77 -14.16
CA ARG A 60 -5.39 -15.74 -15.21
C ARG A 60 -4.34 -14.69 -14.85
N TYR A 61 -3.14 -15.13 -14.52
CA TYR A 61 -2.02 -14.25 -14.24
C TYR A 61 -0.77 -14.78 -14.94
N PHE A 62 0.21 -13.90 -15.14
CA PHE A 62 1.55 -14.29 -15.58
C PHE A 62 2.54 -13.81 -14.53
N SER A 63 3.46 -14.69 -14.15
CA SER A 63 4.61 -14.29 -13.35
C SER A 63 5.50 -13.35 -14.15
N HIS A 64 6.27 -12.54 -13.43
CA HIS A 64 7.26 -11.66 -14.05
C HIS A 64 8.25 -12.44 -14.94
N GLU A 65 8.67 -13.63 -14.50
CA GLU A 65 9.58 -14.48 -15.27
C GLU A 65 8.97 -14.91 -16.61
N GLU A 66 7.71 -15.35 -16.60
CA GLU A 66 6.98 -15.75 -17.83
C GLU A 66 6.88 -14.59 -18.83
N VAL A 67 6.48 -13.40 -18.34
CA VAL A 67 6.36 -12.21 -19.18
C VAL A 67 7.72 -11.82 -19.76
N MET A 68 8.78 -11.82 -18.95
CA MET A 68 10.12 -11.45 -19.41
C MET A 68 10.71 -12.45 -20.39
N LYS A 69 10.44 -13.75 -20.20
CA LYS A 69 10.84 -14.81 -21.13
C LYS A 69 10.14 -14.62 -22.48
N GLU A 70 8.83 -14.40 -22.48
CA GLU A 70 8.06 -14.16 -23.70
C GLU A 70 8.53 -12.89 -24.42
N PHE A 71 8.71 -11.80 -23.67
CA PHE A 71 9.18 -10.52 -24.21
C PHE A 71 10.57 -10.66 -24.87
N LYS A 72 11.52 -11.30 -24.20
CA LYS A 72 12.85 -11.61 -24.78
C LYS A 72 12.75 -12.50 -26.01
N SER A 73 11.88 -13.51 -26.01
CA SER A 73 11.70 -14.39 -27.17
C SER A 73 11.10 -13.66 -28.38
N LYS A 74 10.18 -12.71 -28.16
CA LYS A 74 9.48 -12.00 -29.24
C LYS A 74 10.27 -10.80 -29.77
N TYR A 75 11.00 -10.10 -28.92
CA TYR A 75 11.63 -8.81 -29.24
C TYR A 75 13.15 -8.78 -28.98
N GLY A 76 13.72 -9.79 -28.33
CA GLY A 76 15.14 -9.85 -27.97
C GLY A 76 16.09 -10.33 -29.07
N SER A 77 15.57 -10.72 -30.25
CA SER A 77 16.37 -11.11 -31.43
C SER A 77 16.53 -9.98 -32.45
N GLN A 78 16.62 -8.74 -31.99
CA GLN A 78 17.14 -7.64 -32.80
C GLN A 78 18.44 -7.15 -32.14
N HIS A 79 19.54 -7.86 -32.38
CA HIS A 79 20.90 -7.36 -32.61
C HIS A 79 21.83 -8.56 -32.85
#